data_AF-A0A150MJJ9-F1
#
_entry.id   AF-A0A150MJJ9-F1
#
_cell.length_a   1.000
_cell.length_b   1.000
_cell.length_c   1.000
_cell.angle_alpha   90.00
_cell.angle_beta   90.00
_cell.angle_gamma   90.00
#
_symmetry.space_group_name_H-M   'P 1'
#
loop_
_entity.id
_entity.type
_entity.pdbx_description
1 polymer ?
#
loop_
_entity_poly.entity_id
_entity_poly.type
_entity_poly.pdbx_seq_one_letter_code
_entity_poly.pdbx_strand_id
1 'polypeptide(L)'
;MSSKRRNQEEVVAEQEQKEEVIVEQEKQEQQEALIYVGPSLPGGLLTKYTTFSNGIPDHLKLHFEKCPAFKRLFVPVSQLSAVESRLNDATSAESVFYQQTVQYFSRKG
;
A
#
# COMPACT_ATOMS: atom_id res chain seq x y z
N MET A 1 -29.37 -17.01 51.03
CA MET A 1 -30.03 -17.90 50.03
C MET A 1 -30.56 -16.97 48.96
N SER A 2 -30.27 -17.04 47.67
CA SER A 2 -29.80 -18.08 46.76
C SER A 2 -29.21 -17.27 45.58
N SER A 3 -27.91 -17.32 45.29
CA SER A 3 -27.27 -18.36 44.46
C SER A 3 -27.78 -18.44 43.02
N LYS A 4 -26.80 -18.49 42.10
CA LYS A 4 -26.81 -18.83 40.66
C LYS A 4 -27.13 -17.65 39.70
N ARG A 5 -26.14 -16.98 39.10
CA ARG A 5 -25.16 -17.40 38.06
C ARG A 5 -25.77 -17.82 36.71
N ARG A 6 -25.42 -17.07 35.65
CA ARG A 6 -25.15 -17.43 34.23
C ARG A 6 -25.00 -16.08 33.48
N ASN A 7 -23.83 -15.46 33.36
CA ASN A 7 -22.60 -15.75 32.57
C ASN A 7 -22.79 -15.71 31.04
N GLN A 8 -21.91 -14.94 30.38
CA GLN A 8 -21.80 -14.51 28.97
C GLN A 8 -22.50 -13.17 28.71
N GLU A 9 -21.84 -12.07 28.35
CA GLU A 9 -20.71 -11.93 27.43
C GLU A 9 -19.73 -10.87 27.93
N GLU A 10 -18.49 -11.32 28.12
CA GLU A 10 -17.30 -10.52 28.35
C GLU A 10 -16.77 -10.17 26.95
N VAL A 11 -16.91 -8.91 26.54
CA VAL A 11 -16.21 -8.39 25.37
C VAL A 11 -15.56 -7.05 25.72
N VAL A 12 -14.30 -7.16 26.12
CA VAL A 12 -13.14 -6.34 25.73
C VAL A 12 -13.45 -4.83 25.62
N ALA A 13 -13.25 -4.06 26.69
CA ALA A 13 -11.95 -3.45 27.04
C ALA A 13 -11.27 -2.76 25.86
N GLU A 14 -11.36 -1.42 25.88
CA GLU A 14 -10.27 -0.50 25.55
C GLU A 14 -9.68 -0.58 24.14
N GLN A 15 -9.99 0.41 23.30
CA GLN A 15 -9.03 1.51 23.11
C GLN A 15 -9.60 2.66 22.28
N GLU A 16 -9.35 3.84 22.81
CA GLU A 16 -9.73 5.17 22.34
C GLU A 16 -9.18 5.49 20.94
N GLN A 17 -10.09 5.91 20.06
CA GLN A 17 -10.07 7.23 19.41
C GLN A 17 -8.68 7.80 19.06
N LYS A 18 -8.36 7.85 17.76
CA LYS A 18 -7.92 9.08 17.06
C LYS A 18 -7.87 8.89 15.55
N GLU A 19 -8.38 9.91 14.87
CA GLU A 19 -8.41 10.13 13.43
C GLU A 19 -9.39 9.29 12.61
N GLU A 20 -10.66 9.72 12.68
CA GLU A 20 -11.31 10.19 11.46
C GLU A 20 -10.30 10.95 10.59
N VAL A 21 -9.95 10.37 9.45
CA VAL A 21 -9.80 11.21 8.25
C VAL A 21 -10.74 10.65 7.21
N ILE A 22 -11.97 11.16 7.31
CA ILE A 22 -12.97 11.14 6.26
C ILE A 22 -12.36 11.98 5.13
N VAL A 23 -11.85 11.34 4.09
CA VAL A 23 -11.67 11.98 2.78
C VAL A 23 -12.16 11.02 1.71
N GLU A 24 -13.46 10.78 1.72
CA GLU A 24 -14.19 10.68 0.46
C GLU A 24 -14.12 12.08 -0.19
N GLN A 25 -13.06 12.37 -0.94
CA GLN A 25 -13.07 13.46 -1.92
C GLN A 25 -12.99 12.80 -3.29
N GLU A 26 -14.14 12.58 -3.90
CA GLU A 26 -14.66 13.52 -4.89
C GLU A 26 -13.67 13.70 -6.05
N LYS A 27 -13.70 12.72 -6.94
CA LYS A 27 -13.86 12.90 -8.39
C LYS A 27 -13.79 14.38 -8.84
N GLN A 28 -12.59 14.93 -8.86
CA GLN A 28 -12.25 16.01 -9.76
C GLN A 28 -11.29 15.41 -10.79
N GLU A 29 -11.60 15.63 -12.06
CA GLU A 29 -10.84 15.16 -13.23
C GLU A 29 -9.48 15.88 -13.35
N GLN A 30 -8.72 15.87 -12.27
CA GLN A 30 -7.30 16.16 -12.25
C GLN A 30 -6.65 14.78 -12.26
N GLN A 31 -5.92 14.45 -13.31
CA GLN A 31 -5.22 13.17 -13.46
C GLN A 31 -4.30 13.01 -12.24
N GLU A 32 -4.78 12.31 -11.22
CA GLU A 32 -4.08 12.21 -9.95
C GLU A 32 -2.78 11.47 -10.22
N ALA A 33 -1.66 12.16 -10.06
CA ALA A 33 -0.36 11.60 -10.39
C ALA A 33 -0.13 10.37 -9.50
N LEU A 34 0.17 9.25 -10.12
CA LEU A 34 0.52 8.02 -9.41
C LEU A 34 2.01 8.05 -9.12
N ILE A 35 2.41 7.72 -7.91
CA ILE A 35 3.81 7.57 -7.53
C ILE A 35 4.14 6.10 -7.28
N TYR A 36 5.31 5.69 -7.73
CA TYR A 36 5.86 4.40 -7.43
C TYR A 36 6.68 4.43 -6.13
N VAL A 37 6.25 3.66 -5.13
CA VAL A 37 6.89 3.58 -3.80
C VAL A 37 7.75 2.33 -3.60
N GLY A 38 7.99 1.57 -4.66
CA GLY A 38 8.75 0.32 -4.60
C GLY A 38 10.27 0.49 -4.69
N PRO A 39 11.01 -0.62 -4.82
CA PRO A 39 12.47 -0.58 -5.02
C PRO A 39 12.84 0.04 -6.36
N SER A 40 14.00 0.68 -6.44
CA SER A 40 14.57 1.04 -7.75
C SER A 40 14.91 -0.24 -8.53
N LEU A 41 14.37 -0.36 -9.73
CA LEU A 41 14.53 -1.52 -10.58
C LEU A 41 15.91 -1.50 -11.26
N PRO A 42 16.58 -2.67 -11.38
CA PRO A 42 17.87 -2.78 -12.05
C PRO A 42 17.77 -2.41 -13.53
N GLY A 43 18.88 -1.97 -14.13
CA GLY A 43 18.92 -1.59 -15.54
C GLY A 43 18.24 -0.25 -15.88
N GLY A 44 17.93 0.58 -14.88
CA GLY A 44 17.34 1.91 -15.09
C GLY A 44 15.87 1.86 -15.55
N LEU A 45 15.19 0.72 -15.38
CA LEU A 45 13.81 0.51 -15.79
C LEU A 45 12.81 1.41 -15.05
N LEU A 46 12.99 1.60 -13.74
CA LEU A 46 12.14 2.45 -12.91
C LEU A 46 12.86 2.82 -11.62
N THR A 47 12.78 4.09 -11.24
CA THR A 47 13.39 4.59 -10.00
C THR A 47 12.33 4.71 -8.89
N LYS A 48 12.73 4.49 -7.64
CA LYS A 48 11.87 4.79 -6.49
C LYS A 48 11.39 6.25 -6.55
N TYR A 49 10.13 6.49 -6.15
CA TYR A 49 9.45 7.78 -6.16
C TYR A 49 9.27 8.41 -7.55
N THR A 50 9.27 7.58 -8.60
CA THR A 50 8.86 8.05 -9.93
C THR A 50 7.38 8.38 -9.92
N THR A 51 7.03 9.60 -10.31
CA THR A 51 5.66 10.06 -10.46
C THR A 51 5.20 9.93 -11.92
N PHE A 52 3.95 9.56 -12.10
CA PHE A 52 3.28 9.29 -13.35
C PHE A 52 2.02 10.16 -13.41
N SER A 53 2.15 11.35 -13.99
CA SER A 53 1.02 12.25 -14.24
C SER A 53 0.22 11.85 -15.48
N ASN A 54 0.89 11.33 -16.51
CA ASN A 54 0.27 10.91 -17.78
C ASN A 54 -0.14 9.43 -17.80
N GLY A 55 -0.33 8.83 -16.62
CA GLY A 55 -0.59 7.40 -16.47
C GLY A 55 0.65 6.51 -16.57
N ILE A 56 0.45 5.21 -16.36
CA ILE A 56 1.54 4.23 -16.30
C ILE A 56 1.87 3.73 -17.72
N PRO A 57 3.13 3.73 -18.15
CA PRO A 57 3.52 3.28 -19.48
C PRO A 57 3.34 1.77 -19.68
N ASP A 58 3.04 1.34 -20.92
CA ASP A 58 2.67 -0.04 -21.23
C ASP A 58 3.76 -1.07 -20.95
N HIS A 59 5.03 -0.68 -21.04
CA HIS A 59 6.14 -1.56 -20.68
C HIS A 59 6.06 -2.01 -19.22
N LEU A 60 5.56 -1.17 -18.30
CA LEU A 60 5.34 -1.54 -16.89
C LEU A 60 4.09 -2.41 -16.72
N LYS A 61 3.06 -2.19 -17.53
CA LYS A 61 1.83 -3.01 -17.50
C LYS A 61 2.11 -4.49 -17.78
N LEU A 62 3.08 -4.80 -18.65
CA LEU A 62 3.55 -6.17 -18.89
C LEU A 62 4.09 -6.85 -17.62
N HIS A 63 4.63 -6.07 -16.68
CA HIS A 63 5.11 -6.58 -15.40
C HIS A 63 3.98 -6.71 -14.36
N PHE A 64 2.88 -5.98 -14.50
CA PHE A 64 1.73 -6.08 -13.58
C PHE A 64 1.05 -7.45 -13.64
N GLU A 65 0.95 -8.06 -14.82
CA GLU A 65 0.39 -9.40 -14.95
C GLU A 65 1.27 -10.47 -14.29
N LYS A 66 2.58 -10.28 -14.33
CA LYS A 66 3.56 -11.22 -13.77
C LYS A 66 3.77 -11.01 -12.27
N CYS A 67 3.66 -9.77 -11.80
CA CYS A 67 3.87 -9.38 -10.42
C CYS A 67 2.74 -8.42 -9.99
N PRO A 68 1.62 -8.93 -9.45
CA PRO A 68 0.55 -8.07 -8.97
C PRO A 68 0.97 -7.21 -7.76
N ALA A 69 2.01 -7.65 -7.03
CA ALA A 69 2.66 -6.87 -5.98
C ALA A 69 3.29 -5.58 -6.53
N PHE A 70 3.93 -5.65 -7.70
CA PHE A 70 4.50 -4.48 -8.37
C PHE A 70 3.43 -3.44 -8.67
N LYS A 71 2.27 -3.87 -9.19
CA LYS A 71 1.12 -2.99 -9.43
C LYS A 71 0.62 -2.29 -8.17
N ARG A 72 0.64 -2.98 -7.02
CA ARG A 72 0.21 -2.44 -5.71
C ARG A 72 1.15 -1.37 -5.14
N LEU A 73 2.37 -1.26 -5.66
CA LEU A 73 3.34 -0.22 -5.27
C LEU A 73 3.13 1.10 -6.03
N PHE A 74 2.10 1.18 -6.89
CA PHE A 74 1.66 2.42 -7.52
C PHE A 74 0.51 2.98 -6.70
N VAL A 75 0.76 4.09 -6.03
CA VAL A 75 -0.21 4.75 -5.14
C VAL A 75 -0.39 6.19 -5.57
N PRO A 76 -1.54 6.82 -5.30
CA PRO A 76 -1.68 8.26 -5.54
C PRO A 76 -0.65 9.03 -4.71
N VAL A 77 -0.09 10.11 -5.27
CA VAL A 77 0.83 10.99 -4.53
C VAL A 77 0.20 11.48 -3.21
N SER A 78 -1.11 11.70 -3.20
CA SER A 78 -1.90 12.07 -2.01
C SER A 78 -1.77 11.07 -0.85
N GLN A 79 -1.55 9.77 -1.15
CA GLN A 79 -1.42 8.71 -0.14
C GLN A 79 0.03 8.31 0.15
N LEU A 80 1.00 8.97 -0.50
CA LEU A 80 2.43 8.65 -0.37
C LEU A 80 2.87 8.59 1.10
N SER A 81 2.60 9.62 1.89
CA SER A 81 3.05 9.68 3.29
C SER A 81 2.51 8.52 4.15
N ALA A 82 1.25 8.14 3.94
CA ALA A 82 0.62 7.03 4.66
C ALA A 82 1.24 5.69 4.25
N VAL A 83 1.50 5.52 2.95
CA VAL A 83 2.12 4.33 2.38
C VAL A 83 3.59 4.21 2.80
N GLU A 84 4.34 5.32 2.85
CA GLU A 84 5.72 5.34 3.35
C GLU A 84 5.82 4.90 4.80
N SER A 85 4.90 5.40 5.64
CA SER A 85 4.81 4.99 7.04
C SER A 85 4.59 3.47 7.16
N ARG A 86 3.73 2.91 6.30
CA ARG A 86 3.49 1.46 6.22
C ARG A 86 4.65 0.67 5.61
N LEU A 87 5.37 1.23 4.64
CA LEU A 87 6.57 0.61 4.06
C LEU A 87 7.71 0.51 5.06
N ASN A 88 7.79 1.45 6.01
CA ASN A 88 8.75 1.40 7.10
C ASN A 88 8.45 0.25 8.08
N ASP A 89 7.20 -0.21 8.13
CA ASP A 89 6.80 -1.40 8.88
C ASP A 89 7.02 -2.66 8.04
N ALA A 90 8.01 -3.46 8.44
CA ALA A 90 8.37 -4.72 7.79
C ALA A 90 7.24 -5.77 7.82
N THR A 91 6.26 -5.63 8.70
CA THR A 91 5.09 -6.52 8.80
C THR A 91 3.91 -6.04 7.95
N SER A 92 3.97 -4.82 7.40
CA SER A 92 2.89 -4.30 6.57
C SER A 92 2.85 -4.97 5.20
N ALA A 93 1.66 -4.98 4.60
CA ALA A 93 1.41 -5.54 3.28
C ALA A 93 2.29 -4.89 2.20
N GLU A 94 2.52 -3.58 2.29
CA GLU A 94 3.36 -2.83 1.35
C GLU A 94 4.81 -3.28 1.38
N SER A 95 5.35 -3.58 2.57
CA SER A 95 6.70 -4.10 2.70
C SER A 95 6.83 -5.49 2.07
N VAL A 96 5.82 -6.34 2.23
CA VAL A 96 5.75 -7.63 1.54
C VAL A 96 5.73 -7.42 0.01
N PHE A 97 4.93 -6.50 -0.50
CA PHE A 97 4.88 -6.21 -1.94
C PHE A 97 6.20 -5.65 -2.47
N TYR A 98 6.86 -4.81 -1.68
CA TYR A 98 8.19 -4.28 -1.97
C TYR A 98 9.19 -5.43 -2.14
N GLN A 99 9.27 -6.34 -1.18
CA GLN A 99 10.19 -7.48 -1.21
C GLN A 99 9.89 -8.43 -2.38
N GLN A 100 8.62 -8.71 -2.66
CA GLN A 100 8.20 -9.52 -3.81
C GLN A 100 8.63 -8.88 -5.14
N THR A 101 8.51 -7.55 -5.24
CA THR A 101 8.94 -6.79 -6.41
C THR A 101 10.45 -6.87 -6.56
N VAL A 102 11.22 -6.62 -5.50
CA VAL A 102 12.69 -6.78 -5.49
C VAL A 102 13.05 -8.17 -6.01
N GLN A 103 12.50 -9.22 -5.40
CA GLN A 103 12.83 -10.60 -5.75
C GLN A 103 12.54 -10.92 -7.23
N TYR A 104 11.42 -10.44 -7.77
CA TYR A 104 11.04 -10.66 -9.15
C TYR A 104 12.00 -9.98 -10.13
N PHE A 105 12.39 -8.73 -9.88
CA PHE A 105 13.30 -8.00 -10.77
C PHE A 105 14.77 -8.38 -10.56
N SER A 106 15.19 -8.74 -9.34
CA SER A 106 16.55 -9.22 -9.04
C SER A 106 16.85 -10.58 -9.66
N ARG A 107 15.86 -11.48 -9.80
CA ARG A 107 16.04 -12.77 -10.50
C ARG A 107 16.16 -12.64 -12.00
N LYS A 108 15.77 -11.50 -12.56
CA LYS A 108 15.67 -11.27 -14.00
C LYS A 108 16.79 -10.37 -14.55
N GLY A 109 17.69 -9.90 -13.67
CA GLY A 109 18.89 -9.14 -14.00
C GLY A 109 20.11 -10.02 -14.21
#